data_AF-A0A520Q249-F1
#
_entry.id   AF-A0A520Q249-F1
#
_cell.length_a   1.000
_cell.length_b   1.000
_cell.length_c   1.000
_cell.angle_alpha   90.00
_cell.angle_beta   90.00
_cell.angle_gamma   90.00
#
_symmetry.space_group_name_H-M   'P 1'
#
loop_
_entity.id
_entity.type
_entity.pdbx_description
1 polymer ?
#
loop_
_entity_poly.entity_id
_entity_poly.type
_entity_poly.pdbx_seq_one_letter_code
_entity_poly.pdbx_strand_id
1 'polypeptide(L)'
;MDEREDRRTRREWLAGTIGIAGAAWLAACDGGDDPDAGRDADSGVEGDAGATPEDAGVASDSGPPECNTIGWEMGNRHPPGNRHSIDVPIADVMAGEERTYDITGESRHPHTVVVTPDHFARIAAGERVVITSSEDMGVDLHDHDVTLFCSA
;
A
#
# COMPACT_ATOMS: atom_id res chain seq x y z
N MET A 1 50.39 3.74 11.27
CA MET A 1 50.36 2.40 10.65
C MET A 1 49.14 1.72 11.25
N ASP A 2 48.00 1.56 10.60
CA ASP A 2 47.66 1.78 9.20
C ASP A 2 46.12 1.90 9.14
N GLU A 3 45.64 2.90 8.40
CA GLU A 3 44.26 2.91 7.89
C GLU A 3 44.15 1.88 6.77
N ARG A 4 42.90 1.44 6.52
CA ARG A 4 42.43 0.70 5.33
C ARG A 4 42.62 -0.80 5.43
N GLU A 5 41.50 -1.51 5.59
CA GLU A 5 41.07 -2.60 4.70
C GLU A 5 39.83 -3.28 5.29
N ASP A 6 38.64 -2.71 5.10
CA ASP A 6 37.44 -3.57 4.95
C ASP A 6 36.38 -2.95 4.02
N ARG A 7 36.87 -2.51 2.85
CA ARG A 7 36.04 -2.32 1.65
C ARG A 7 36.18 -3.55 0.74
N ARG A 8 35.62 -4.70 1.11
CA ARG A 8 35.46 -5.88 0.24
C ARG A 8 34.34 -6.72 0.89
N THR A 9 33.16 -6.95 0.32
CA THR A 9 32.73 -6.94 -1.08
C THR A 9 31.21 -6.91 -1.14
N ARG A 10 30.67 -5.83 -1.73
CA ARG A 10 29.29 -5.69 -2.24
C ARG A 10 29.03 -6.63 -3.43
N ARG A 11 29.10 -7.95 -3.25
CA ARG A 11 28.88 -8.93 -4.34
C ARG A 11 28.33 -10.26 -3.84
N GLU A 12 27.08 -10.31 -3.39
CA GLU A 12 26.24 -11.53 -3.46
C GLU A 12 24.76 -11.14 -3.65
N TRP A 13 24.48 -10.32 -4.67
CA TRP A 13 23.18 -10.32 -5.34
C TRP A 13 23.41 -10.99 -6.69
N LEU A 14 23.03 -12.28 -6.81
CA LEU A 14 22.72 -13.05 -8.03
C LEU A 14 22.91 -14.55 -7.77
N ALA A 15 21.87 -15.21 -7.26
CA ALA A 15 21.70 -16.66 -7.43
C ALA A 15 20.22 -17.01 -7.23
N GLY A 16 19.51 -17.35 -8.32
CA GLY A 16 18.18 -17.95 -8.18
C GLY A 16 17.16 -17.78 -9.32
N THR A 17 17.56 -17.59 -10.57
CA THR A 17 16.66 -17.94 -11.69
C THR A 17 16.87 -19.41 -12.03
N ILE A 18 15.77 -20.19 -12.04
CA ILE A 18 15.43 -21.34 -12.91
C ILE A 18 14.43 -22.25 -12.17
N GLY A 19 13.24 -22.44 -12.75
CA GLY A 19 12.34 -23.54 -12.36
C GLY A 19 10.84 -23.35 -12.63
N ILE A 20 10.41 -22.85 -13.80
CA ILE A 20 9.00 -22.99 -14.20
C ILE A 20 8.83 -24.41 -14.76
N ALA A 21 8.33 -25.33 -13.93
CA ALA A 21 7.74 -26.59 -14.35
C ALA A 21 6.21 -26.42 -14.30
N GLY A 22 5.56 -26.67 -15.44
CA GLY A 22 4.17 -26.31 -15.66
C GLY A 22 3.13 -27.21 -15.01
N ALA A 23 1.88 -26.77 -15.15
CA ALA A 23 0.72 -27.63 -15.39
C ALA A 23 -0.40 -26.75 -15.93
N ALA A 24 -0.66 -26.86 -17.23
CA ALA A 24 -1.87 -26.37 -17.85
C ALA A 24 -3.03 -27.24 -17.36
N TRP A 25 -3.97 -26.65 -16.63
CA TRP A 25 -5.29 -27.23 -16.44
C TRP A 25 -6.30 -26.39 -17.23
N LEU A 26 -6.55 -26.86 -18.45
CA LEU A 26 -7.79 -26.59 -19.18
C LEU A 26 -8.92 -27.30 -18.44
N ALA A 27 -9.69 -26.55 -17.65
CA ALA A 27 -11.01 -26.99 -17.19
C ALA A 27 -12.06 -26.27 -18.05
N ALA A 28 -12.61 -27.05 -18.97
CA ALA A 28 -13.78 -26.71 -19.76
C ALA A 28 -15.00 -26.57 -18.85
N CYS A 29 -15.67 -25.41 -18.89
CA CYS A 29 -17.08 -25.33 -18.52
C CYS A 29 -17.89 -25.41 -19.80
N ASP A 30 -18.31 -26.64 -20.05
CA ASP A 30 -19.37 -27.10 -20.92
C ASP A 30 -20.73 -26.57 -20.43
N GLY A 31 -21.62 -26.22 -21.37
CA GLY A 31 -22.99 -25.78 -21.14
C GLY A 31 -23.30 -24.54 -21.98
N GLY A 32 -24.07 -24.59 -23.06
CA GLY A 32 -25.11 -25.51 -23.48
C GLY A 32 -26.22 -24.63 -24.05
N ASP A 33 -26.53 -24.84 -25.33
CA ASP A 33 -27.43 -24.08 -26.20
C ASP A 33 -28.84 -23.83 -25.64
N ASP A 34 -29.42 -22.67 -25.95
CA ASP A 34 -30.85 -22.50 -26.26
C ASP A 34 -31.07 -21.24 -27.13
N PRO A 35 -31.29 -21.39 -28.45
CA PRO A 35 -31.85 -20.35 -29.31
C PRO A 35 -33.35 -20.61 -29.51
N ASP A 36 -34.21 -19.80 -28.89
CA ASP A 36 -35.63 -19.79 -29.21
C ASP A 36 -36.23 -18.40 -29.31
N ALA A 37 -37.22 -18.35 -30.20
CA ALA A 37 -37.65 -17.20 -30.97
C ALA A 37 -38.86 -16.43 -30.40
N GLY A 38 -39.02 -15.18 -30.86
CA GLY A 38 -40.26 -14.38 -30.76
C GLY A 38 -39.92 -12.92 -30.41
N ARG A 39 -40.17 -11.87 -31.21
CA ARG A 39 -41.49 -11.35 -31.67
C ARG A 39 -42.46 -11.29 -30.48
N ASP A 40 -43.00 -10.16 -30.03
CA ASP A 40 -43.54 -9.02 -30.75
C ASP A 40 -43.52 -7.73 -29.90
N ALA A 41 -43.69 -6.59 -30.59
CA ALA A 41 -43.99 -5.30 -30.01
C ALA A 41 -45.40 -5.26 -29.40
N ASP A 42 -45.56 -4.49 -28.31
CA ASP A 42 -46.71 -3.60 -28.04
C ASP A 42 -46.49 -2.93 -26.67
N SER A 43 -46.35 -1.61 -26.58
CA SER A 43 -47.41 -0.58 -26.55
C SER A 43 -47.93 -0.30 -25.13
N GLY A 44 -47.47 0.82 -24.55
CA GLY A 44 -48.20 1.67 -23.62
C GLY A 44 -48.31 1.22 -22.15
N VAL A 45 -47.86 2.07 -21.23
CA VAL A 45 -48.72 3.13 -20.66
C VAL A 45 -47.88 4.12 -19.86
N GLU A 46 -48.31 5.37 -19.97
CA GLU A 46 -47.76 6.57 -19.37
C GLU A 46 -48.00 6.56 -17.85
N GLY A 47 -46.97 6.95 -17.10
CA GLY A 47 -47.01 7.20 -15.67
C GLY A 47 -46.37 8.54 -15.36
N ASP A 48 -47.12 9.60 -15.66
CA ASP A 48 -46.92 10.96 -15.20
C ASP A 48 -47.16 11.06 -13.69
N ALA A 49 -46.18 11.57 -12.93
CA ALA A 49 -46.37 12.48 -11.81
C ALA A 49 -45.00 12.87 -11.24
N GLY A 50 -44.67 14.15 -11.39
CA GLY A 50 -43.38 14.72 -11.03
C GLY A 50 -42.98 14.53 -9.57
N ALA A 51 -41.72 14.13 -9.39
CA ALA A 51 -40.92 14.59 -8.27
C ALA A 51 -40.04 15.72 -8.82
N THR A 52 -40.19 16.90 -8.25
CA THR A 52 -39.27 18.03 -8.42
C THR A 52 -37.83 17.55 -8.21
N PRO A 53 -36.85 18.02 -9.00
CA PRO A 53 -35.45 17.81 -8.65
C PRO A 53 -35.16 18.67 -7.42
N GLU A 54 -35.47 18.17 -6.23
CA GLU A 54 -34.89 18.67 -5.00
C GLU A 54 -33.43 18.28 -5.04
N ASP A 55 -32.64 19.19 -5.61
CA ASP A 55 -31.29 19.53 -5.22
C ASP A 55 -30.55 18.33 -4.62
N ALA A 56 -30.18 17.40 -5.49
CA ALA A 56 -29.17 16.40 -5.17
C ALA A 56 -27.89 17.21 -4.96
N GLY A 57 -27.74 17.67 -3.71
CA GLY A 57 -26.62 18.47 -3.27
C GLY A 57 -25.39 17.84 -3.85
N VAL A 58 -24.73 18.57 -4.75
CA VAL A 58 -23.46 18.17 -5.29
C VAL A 58 -22.61 17.83 -4.08
N ALA A 59 -22.36 16.54 -3.86
CA ALA A 59 -21.37 16.13 -2.89
C ALA A 59 -20.15 16.93 -3.31
N SER A 60 -19.70 17.85 -2.44
CA SER A 60 -18.51 18.63 -2.73
C SER A 60 -17.47 17.61 -3.12
N ASP A 61 -17.16 17.60 -4.41
CA ASP A 61 -16.01 16.96 -5.02
C ASP A 61 -14.82 17.73 -4.46
N SER A 62 -14.64 17.57 -3.15
CA SER A 62 -13.39 17.80 -2.47
C SER A 62 -12.59 16.68 -3.07
N GLY A 63 -11.89 16.99 -4.16
CA GLY A 63 -11.07 16.03 -4.87
C GLY A 63 -10.21 15.23 -3.89
N PRO A 64 -9.63 14.11 -4.34
CA PRO A 64 -8.80 13.27 -3.48
C PRO A 64 -7.82 14.16 -2.68
N PRO A 65 -7.65 13.91 -1.37
CA PRO A 65 -6.80 14.75 -0.53
C PRO A 65 -5.43 14.91 -1.20
N GLU A 66 -5.00 16.15 -1.44
CA GLU A 66 -3.71 16.41 -2.07
C GLU A 66 -2.60 16.00 -1.11
N CYS A 67 -2.06 14.80 -1.32
CA CYS A 67 -0.94 14.30 -0.56
C CYS A 67 0.35 14.92 -1.09
N ASN A 68 0.84 15.97 -0.42
CA ASN A 68 2.09 16.63 -0.80
C ASN A 68 3.28 16.20 0.05
N THR A 69 3.03 15.68 1.25
CA THR A 69 4.04 15.20 2.20
C THR A 69 3.53 13.97 2.96
N ILE A 70 4.44 13.08 3.35
CA ILE A 70 4.11 11.94 4.20
C ILE A 70 4.47 12.28 5.63
N GLY A 71 3.45 12.33 6.48
CA GLY A 71 3.60 12.42 7.93
C GLY A 71 3.82 11.03 8.52
N TRP A 72 4.52 10.98 9.66
CA TRP A 72 4.70 9.75 10.41
C TRP A 72 4.69 10.00 11.92
N GLU A 73 4.24 8.98 12.65
CA GLU A 73 4.26 8.93 14.11
C GLU A 73 4.79 7.57 14.56
N MET A 74 5.68 7.55 15.54
CA MET A 74 6.13 6.31 16.18
C MET A 74 5.29 6.04 17.43
N GLY A 75 4.56 4.93 17.40
CA GLY A 75 3.85 4.36 18.52
C GLY A 75 4.79 3.58 19.46
N ASN A 76 4.41 3.54 20.73
CA ASN A 76 5.02 2.77 21.82
C ASN A 76 6.47 3.15 22.24
N ARG A 77 6.60 3.51 23.53
CA ARG A 77 7.78 3.33 24.42
C ARG A 77 9.13 4.04 24.16
N HIS A 78 9.23 5.13 23.40
CA HIS A 78 10.49 5.91 23.40
C HIS A 78 10.51 7.05 24.43
N PRO A 79 11.42 7.05 25.43
CA PRO A 79 11.71 8.25 26.19
C PRO A 79 12.32 9.32 25.28
N PRO A 80 12.20 10.61 25.62
CA PRO A 80 12.77 11.68 24.81
C PRO A 80 14.28 11.50 24.63
N GLY A 81 14.73 11.40 23.37
CA GLY A 81 16.16 11.32 23.00
C GLY A 81 16.62 10.00 22.38
N ASN A 82 15.73 9.01 22.21
CA ASN A 82 15.98 7.82 21.41
C ASN A 82 14.95 7.82 20.28
N ARG A 83 15.27 8.50 19.18
CA ARG A 83 14.30 8.81 18.12
C ARG A 83 14.59 7.92 16.92
N HIS A 84 13.74 6.92 16.71
CA HIS A 84 13.55 6.38 15.37
C HIS A 84 13.00 7.46 14.46
N SER A 85 13.33 7.38 13.19
CA SER A 85 12.86 8.30 12.16
C SER A 85 12.70 7.57 10.84
N ILE A 86 11.67 7.92 10.10
CA ILE A 86 11.44 7.42 8.75
C ILE A 86 11.27 8.60 7.79
N ASP A 87 11.83 8.49 6.59
CA ASP A 87 11.59 9.40 5.48
C ASP A 87 10.99 8.58 4.34
N VAL A 88 9.70 8.82 4.06
CA VAL A 88 8.96 8.16 2.98
C VAL A 88 8.69 9.21 1.92
N PRO A 89 9.39 9.18 0.77
CA PRO A 89 9.16 10.15 -0.28
C PRO A 89 7.81 9.93 -0.93
N ILE A 90 7.12 11.02 -1.28
CA ILE A 90 5.83 10.96 -1.96
C ILE A 90 5.90 10.16 -3.27
N ALA A 91 7.06 10.15 -3.93
CA ALA A 91 7.29 9.38 -5.15
C ALA A 91 7.10 7.86 -4.95
N ASP A 92 7.42 7.32 -3.76
CA ASP A 92 7.20 5.90 -3.47
C ASP A 92 5.71 5.60 -3.27
N VAL A 93 4.97 6.52 -2.65
CA VAL A 93 3.49 6.41 -2.52
C VAL A 93 2.83 6.40 -3.89
N MET A 94 3.29 7.27 -4.80
CA MET A 94 2.79 7.32 -6.18
C MET A 94 3.21 6.11 -7.02
N ALA A 95 4.38 5.54 -6.76
CA ALA A 95 4.84 4.32 -7.42
C ALA A 95 4.02 3.10 -6.98
N GLY A 96 3.63 3.05 -5.70
CA GLY A 96 2.85 1.93 -5.15
C GLY A 96 3.58 0.59 -5.20
N GLU A 97 4.92 0.61 -5.19
CA GLU A 97 5.77 -0.58 -5.17
C GLU A 97 6.18 -0.91 -3.74
N GLU A 98 6.40 -2.19 -3.42
CA GLU A 98 6.92 -2.55 -2.10
C GLU A 98 8.29 -1.92 -1.83
N ARG A 99 8.45 -1.34 -0.64
CA ARG A 99 9.69 -0.71 -0.18
C ARG A 99 10.01 -1.13 1.25
N THR A 100 11.30 -1.24 1.54
CA THR A 100 11.80 -1.40 2.91
C THR A 100 12.48 -0.11 3.33
N TYR A 101 12.06 0.48 4.44
CA TYR A 101 12.66 1.68 5.00
C TYR A 101 13.42 1.35 6.28
N ASP A 102 14.59 1.94 6.42
CA ASP A 102 15.32 1.98 7.69
C ASP A 102 14.64 3.01 8.61
N ILE A 103 14.32 2.60 9.83
CA ILE A 103 13.74 3.48 10.85
C ILE A 103 14.68 3.69 12.03
N THR A 104 15.95 3.27 11.91
CA THR A 104 16.93 3.27 13.00
C THR A 104 17.04 4.64 13.65
N GLY A 105 17.09 5.70 12.85
CA GLY A 105 17.25 7.08 13.33
C GLY A 105 18.48 7.20 14.23
N GLU A 106 18.28 7.66 15.47
CA GLU A 106 19.32 7.78 16.50
C GLU A 106 19.45 6.54 17.40
N SER A 107 18.71 5.46 17.10
CA SER A 107 18.73 4.24 17.91
C SER A 107 20.09 3.53 17.88
N ARG A 108 20.32 2.72 18.91
CA ARG A 108 21.55 1.92 19.08
C ARG A 108 21.52 0.59 18.32
N HIS A 109 20.38 0.23 17.75
CA HIS A 109 20.19 -0.98 16.96
C HIS A 109 19.23 -0.73 15.79
N PRO A 110 19.35 -1.50 14.70
CA PRO A 110 18.60 -1.24 13.48
C PRO A 110 17.15 -1.72 13.59
N HIS A 111 16.25 -1.00 12.92
CA HIS A 111 14.91 -1.47 12.62
C HIS A 111 14.54 -1.11 11.19
N THR A 112 13.68 -1.92 10.60
CA THR A 112 13.10 -1.64 9.29
C THR A 112 11.58 -1.76 9.32
N VAL A 113 10.93 -1.09 8.38
CA VAL A 113 9.52 -1.36 8.05
C VAL A 113 9.41 -1.76 6.59
N VAL A 114 8.51 -2.70 6.29
CA VAL A 114 8.12 -3.02 4.92
C VAL A 114 6.78 -2.34 4.63
N VAL A 115 6.77 -1.43 3.66
CA VAL A 115 5.58 -0.74 3.19
C VAL A 115 5.16 -1.39 1.87
N THR A 116 3.98 -2.00 1.87
CA THR A 116 3.45 -2.76 0.73
C THR A 116 2.68 -1.85 -0.22
N PRO A 117 2.38 -2.32 -1.45
CA PRO A 117 1.49 -1.61 -2.37
C PRO A 117 0.12 -1.24 -1.75
N ASP A 118 -0.44 -2.14 -0.93
CA ASP A 118 -1.71 -1.90 -0.23
C ASP A 118 -1.59 -0.76 0.79
N HIS A 119 -0.48 -0.71 1.55
CA HIS A 119 -0.21 0.39 2.47
C HIS A 119 -0.14 1.73 1.71
N PHE A 120 0.58 1.79 0.59
CA PHE A 120 0.67 3.00 -0.21
C PHE A 120 -0.67 3.45 -0.79
N ALA A 121 -1.49 2.51 -1.29
CA ALA A 121 -2.82 2.83 -1.80
C ALA A 121 -3.72 3.45 -0.72
N ARG A 122 -3.67 2.91 0.50
CA ARG A 122 -4.42 3.44 1.65
C ARG A 122 -3.91 4.80 2.10
N ILE A 123 -2.59 5.00 2.16
CA ILE A 123 -1.98 6.31 2.45
C ILE A 123 -2.43 7.33 1.40
N ALA A 124 -2.36 7.00 0.11
CA ALA A 124 -2.80 7.86 -0.99
C ALA A 124 -4.30 8.20 -0.93
N ALA A 125 -5.13 7.32 -0.36
CA ALA A 125 -6.54 7.58 -0.09
C ALA A 125 -6.79 8.50 1.13
N GLY A 126 -5.72 8.95 1.80
CA GLY A 126 -5.79 9.80 3.01
C GLY A 126 -5.97 9.01 4.30
N GLU A 127 -5.82 7.68 4.28
CA GLU A 127 -5.89 6.89 5.49
C GLU A 127 -4.61 7.00 6.34
N ARG A 128 -4.76 6.72 7.64
CA ARG A 128 -3.64 6.47 8.55
C ARG A 128 -3.37 4.98 8.57
N VAL A 129 -2.16 4.58 8.20
CA VAL A 129 -1.75 3.17 8.14
C VAL A 129 -0.74 2.90 9.25
N VAL A 130 -1.03 1.93 10.11
CA VAL A 130 -0.11 1.47 11.16
C VAL A 130 0.65 0.25 10.65
N ILE A 131 1.98 0.27 10.74
CA ILE A 131 2.89 -0.76 10.25
C ILE A 131 3.83 -1.12 11.39
N THR A 132 3.86 -2.38 11.79
CA THR A 132 4.82 -2.85 12.81
C THR A 132 6.20 -3.06 12.18
N SER A 133 7.23 -2.52 12.83
CA SER A 133 8.61 -2.68 12.41
C SER A 133 9.11 -4.10 12.59
N SER A 134 10.24 -4.43 11.96
CA SER A 134 11.01 -5.62 12.29
C SER A 134 11.35 -5.65 13.77
N GLU A 135 11.29 -6.84 14.38
CA GLU A 135 11.95 -7.13 15.64
C GLU A 135 13.46 -7.29 15.35
N ASP A 136 14.31 -6.55 16.05
CA ASP A 136 15.76 -6.77 15.91
C ASP A 136 16.14 -8.14 16.48
N MET A 137 17.02 -8.86 15.79
CA MET A 137 17.63 -10.12 16.26
C MET A 137 18.82 -9.81 17.20
N GLY A 138 18.60 -8.92 18.18
CA GLY A 138 19.63 -8.29 19.00
C GLY A 138 19.35 -8.28 20.51
N VAL A 139 20.08 -7.41 21.23
CA VAL A 139 20.09 -7.36 22.72
C VAL A 139 18.82 -6.78 23.34
N ASP A 140 18.00 -6.06 22.57
CA ASP A 140 16.75 -5.43 22.99
C ASP A 140 15.63 -5.78 22.00
N LEU A 141 15.11 -7.00 22.11
CA LEU A 141 14.07 -7.52 21.21
C LEU A 141 12.74 -6.79 21.45
N HIS A 142 12.38 -5.88 20.54
CA HIS A 142 11.08 -5.23 20.52
C HIS A 142 10.72 -4.71 19.13
N ASP A 143 9.45 -4.36 18.96
CA ASP A 143 8.87 -3.77 17.77
C ASP A 143 8.38 -2.34 18.03
N HIS A 144 8.14 -1.62 16.93
CA HIS A 144 7.54 -0.30 16.92
C HIS A 144 6.38 -0.26 15.95
N ASP A 145 5.28 0.36 16.38
CA ASP A 145 4.18 0.68 15.49
C ASP A 145 4.46 2.02 14.81
N VAL A 146 4.62 2.01 13.49
CA VAL A 146 4.84 3.21 12.68
C VAL A 146 3.50 3.59 12.03
N THR A 147 2.96 4.74 12.39
CA THR A 147 1.77 5.28 11.72
C THR A 147 2.20 6.21 10.61
N LEU A 148 1.88 5.87 9.36
CA LEU A 148 2.09 6.70 8.17
C LEU A 148 0.76 7.31 7.71
N PHE A 149 0.81 8.55 7.23
CA PHE A 149 -0.37 9.22 6.71
C PHE A 149 0.01 10.33 5.73
N CYS A 150 -0.90 10.65 4.81
CA CYS A 150 -0.75 11.85 3.99
C CYS A 150 -0.97 13.10 4.83
N SER A 151 -0.03 14.03 4.73
CA SER A 151 -0.18 15.42 5.18
C SER A 151 -0.31 16.31 3.93
N ALA A 152 -1.23 17.28 4.03
CA ALA A 152 -1.37 18.38 3.07
C ALA A 152 -0.64 19.62 3.57
#